data_AF-A0A1G8UK15-F1
#
_entry.id   AF-A0A1G8UK15-F1
#
_cell.length_a   1.000
_cell.length_b   1.000
_cell.length_c   1.000
_cell.angle_alpha   90.00
_cell.angle_beta   90.00
_cell.angle_gamma   90.00
#
_symmetry.space_group_name_H-M   'P 1'
#
loop_
_entity.id
_entity.type
_entity.pdbx_description
1 polymer ?
#
loop_
_entity_poly.entity_id
_entity_poly.type
_entity_poly.pdbx_seq_one_letter_code
_entity_poly.pdbx_strand_id
1 'polypeptide(L)'
;MDGSYLSVTPVACTDSVGTPYEVTLELHRDGTPYGSVGERCGWLLERLARGVDDARRGGDAARRWADPDDRFPVAEPDGELFSFRYRTRTGAEGGELRCQLRTIPVWQPACGEWRLTRRAYVEAWGSTGAGTRAVLTSAELSAFIRQLVREAEGCLEGGDQERNAVKGAGMGDSR
;
A
#
# COMPACT_ATOMS: atom_id res chain seq x y z
N MET A 1 -7.51 13.41 -15.56
CA MET A 1 -6.62 12.24 -15.42
C MET A 1 -6.38 11.73 -16.83
N ASP A 2 -5.18 11.26 -17.15
CA ASP A 2 -4.79 10.79 -18.49
C ASP A 2 -5.33 9.39 -18.83
N GLY A 3 -6.13 8.79 -17.94
CA GLY A 3 -6.71 7.46 -18.13
C GLY A 3 -5.75 6.32 -17.79
N SER A 4 -4.52 6.63 -17.37
CA SER A 4 -3.55 5.62 -16.95
C SER A 4 -3.93 5.00 -15.60
N TYR A 5 -3.57 3.72 -15.41
CA TYR A 5 -3.74 3.03 -14.14
C TYR A 5 -2.40 2.62 -13.55
N LEU A 6 -2.29 2.79 -12.23
CA LEU A 6 -1.17 2.33 -11.42
C LEU A 6 -1.56 1.02 -10.74
N SER A 7 -0.79 -0.04 -10.93
CA SER A 7 -0.83 -1.22 -10.07
C SER A 7 0.38 -1.23 -9.13
N VAL A 8 0.14 -1.70 -7.90
CA VAL A 8 1.15 -1.84 -6.84
C VAL A 8 1.10 -3.29 -6.41
N THR A 9 2.22 -4.01 -6.55
CA THR A 9 2.29 -5.46 -6.31
C THR A 9 3.37 -5.76 -5.28
N PRO A 10 3.08 -6.51 -4.21
CA PRO A 10 4.12 -6.98 -3.29
C PRO A 10 4.98 -8.04 -3.98
N VAL A 11 6.30 -7.96 -3.78
CA VAL A 11 7.26 -8.95 -4.27
C VAL A 11 8.15 -9.36 -3.10
N ALA A 12 8.29 -10.67 -2.91
CA ALA A 12 9.11 -11.23 -1.84
C ALA A 12 10.60 -10.92 -2.06
N CYS A 13 11.26 -10.46 -1.01
CA CYS A 13 12.72 -10.49 -0.93
C CYS A 13 13.13 -11.83 -0.32
N THR A 14 13.98 -12.57 -1.02
CA THR A 14 14.48 -13.87 -0.58
C THR A 14 15.91 -13.78 -0.08
N ASP A 15 16.26 -14.57 0.94
CA ASP A 15 17.63 -14.75 1.36
C ASP A 15 18.45 -15.58 0.34
N SER A 16 19.72 -15.84 0.63
CA SER A 16 20.61 -16.60 -0.26
C SER A 16 20.20 -18.07 -0.45
N VAL A 17 19.25 -18.58 0.34
CA VAL A 17 18.71 -19.94 0.23
C VAL A 17 17.26 -19.95 -0.27
N GLY A 18 16.75 -18.80 -0.76
CA GLY A 18 15.42 -18.68 -1.34
C GLY A 18 14.29 -18.45 -0.33
N THR A 19 14.58 -18.31 0.97
CA THR A 19 13.53 -18.09 1.98
C THR A 19 13.04 -16.64 1.90
N PRO A 20 11.75 -16.39 1.65
CA PRO A 20 11.18 -15.04 1.69
C PRO A 20 11.21 -14.55 3.14
N TYR A 21 11.73 -13.35 3.35
CA TYR A 21 11.81 -12.75 4.69
C TYR A 21 11.12 -11.40 4.77
N GLU A 22 10.77 -10.81 3.62
CA GLU A 22 10.26 -9.46 3.52
C GLU A 22 9.58 -9.20 2.18
N VAL A 23 8.91 -8.05 2.03
CA VAL A 23 8.35 -7.61 0.75
C VAL A 23 8.86 -6.22 0.36
N THR A 24 9.06 -6.04 -0.95
CA THR A 24 9.14 -4.75 -1.63
C THR A 24 7.84 -4.53 -2.41
N LEU A 25 7.57 -3.30 -2.84
CA LEU A 25 6.43 -2.99 -3.69
C LEU A 25 6.91 -2.63 -5.09
N GLU A 26 6.47 -3.38 -6.08
CA GLU A 26 6.65 -3.04 -7.49
C GLU A 26 5.48 -2.18 -7.98
N LEU A 27 5.82 -1.08 -8.64
CA LEU A 27 4.89 -0.16 -9.25
C LEU A 27 4.87 -0.44 -10.75
N HIS A 28 3.68 -0.58 -11.32
CA HIS A 28 3.49 -0.70 -12.76
C HIS A 28 2.48 0.34 -13.23
N ARG A 29 2.79 0.98 -14.36
CA ARG A 29 1.91 1.93 -15.04
C ARG A 29 1.44 1.29 -16.33
N ASP A 30 0.14 1.11 -16.48
CA ASP A 30 -0.45 0.49 -17.67
C ASP A 30 0.22 -0.88 -18.00
N GLY A 31 0.55 -1.65 -16.95
CA GLY A 31 1.25 -2.93 -17.03
C GLY A 31 2.77 -2.86 -17.26
N THR A 32 3.33 -1.67 -17.48
CA THR A 32 4.78 -1.48 -17.68
C THR A 32 5.47 -1.20 -16.34
N PRO A 33 6.63 -1.83 -16.03
CA PRO A 33 7.40 -1.52 -14.83
C PRO A 33 7.68 -0.02 -14.72
N TYR A 34 7.34 0.54 -13.58
CA TYR A 34 7.35 1.96 -13.31
C TYR A 34 8.32 2.33 -12.18
N GLY A 35 8.54 1.41 -11.23
CA GLY A 35 9.57 1.52 -10.21
C GLY A 35 9.38 0.50 -9.10
N SER A 36 10.27 0.51 -8.10
CA SER A 36 10.15 -0.31 -6.89
C SER A 36 10.31 0.58 -5.66
N VAL A 37 9.59 0.29 -4.58
CA VAL A 37 9.59 1.11 -3.35
C VAL A 37 9.44 0.26 -2.10
N GLY A 38 9.81 0.85 -0.95
CA GLY A 38 9.37 0.32 0.33
C GLY A 38 9.94 -1.05 0.67
N GLU A 39 11.24 -1.25 0.47
CA GLU A 39 11.93 -2.36 1.14
C GLU A 39 11.50 -2.36 2.60
N ARG A 40 11.10 -3.52 3.12
CA ARG A 40 10.75 -3.68 4.54
C ARG A 40 9.42 -3.07 4.96
N CYS A 41 8.48 -2.91 4.02
CA CYS A 41 7.23 -2.21 4.30
C CYS A 41 6.09 -3.07 4.87
N GLY A 42 6.20 -4.40 4.92
CA GLY A 42 5.09 -5.29 5.33
C GLY A 42 4.43 -4.88 6.65
N TRP A 43 5.24 -4.68 7.70
CA TRP A 43 4.73 -4.19 8.99
C TRP A 43 4.10 -2.79 8.92
N LEU A 44 4.66 -1.89 8.10
CA LEU A 44 4.11 -0.54 7.91
C LEU A 44 2.74 -0.60 7.22
N LEU A 45 2.56 -1.50 6.25
CA LEU A 45 1.29 -1.73 5.56
C LEU A 45 0.22 -2.26 6.51
N GLU A 46 0.54 -3.26 7.33
CA GLU A 46 -0.37 -3.77 8.36
C GLU A 46 -0.78 -2.68 9.36
N ARG A 47 0.20 -1.93 9.87
CA ARG A 47 -0.06 -0.84 10.81
C ARG A 47 -0.96 0.22 10.20
N LEU A 48 -0.73 0.57 8.93
CA LEU A 48 -1.54 1.53 8.20
C LEU A 48 -2.98 1.02 8.00
N ALA A 49 -3.16 -0.25 7.60
CA ALA A 49 -4.49 -0.86 7.42
C ALA A 49 -5.31 -0.76 8.70
N ARG A 50 -4.73 -1.15 9.84
CA ARG A 50 -5.37 -1.07 11.16
C ARG A 50 -5.74 0.37 11.50
N GLY A 51 -4.82 1.32 11.30
CA GLY A 51 -5.06 2.74 11.57
C GLY A 51 -6.21 3.34 10.76
N VAL A 52 -6.30 3.02 9.46
CA VAL A 52 -7.41 3.50 8.61
C VAL A 52 -8.74 2.91 9.07
N ASP A 53 -8.76 1.62 9.43
CA ASP A 53 -9.97 0.97 9.93
C ASP A 53 -10.45 1.55 11.27
N ASP A 54 -9.53 1.79 12.19
CA ASP A 54 -9.84 2.41 13.49
C ASP A 54 -10.36 3.84 13.33
N ALA A 55 -9.77 4.60 12.41
CA ALA A 55 -10.27 5.94 12.08
C ALA A 55 -11.71 5.89 11.54
N ARG A 56 -12.00 4.96 10.63
CA ARG A 56 -13.36 4.76 10.07
C ARG A 56 -14.39 4.43 11.14
N ARG A 57 -14.03 3.60 12.13
CA ARG A 57 -14.88 3.24 13.28
C ARG A 57 -15.21 4.43 14.19
N GLY A 58 -14.45 5.53 14.12
CA GLY A 58 -14.78 6.79 14.81
C GLY A 58 -14.08 6.98 16.16
N GLY A 59 -12.78 6.66 16.24
CA GLY A 59 -11.91 7.11 17.33
C GLY A 59 -11.74 8.64 17.38
N ASP A 60 -11.11 9.16 18.43
CA ASP A 60 -11.16 10.56 18.87
C ASP A 60 -11.08 11.63 17.75
N ALA A 61 -9.96 11.72 17.03
CA ALA A 61 -9.75 12.76 16.01
C ALA A 61 -10.63 12.58 14.75
N ALA A 62 -11.20 11.39 14.53
CA ALA A 62 -12.01 11.07 13.38
C ALA A 62 -13.48 11.48 13.54
N ARG A 63 -13.97 11.68 14.78
CA ARG A 63 -15.37 12.05 15.05
C ARG A 63 -15.76 13.43 14.53
N ARG A 64 -14.80 14.32 14.26
CA ARG A 64 -15.08 15.61 13.61
C ARG A 64 -15.62 15.46 12.19
N TRP A 65 -15.38 14.31 11.55
CA TRP A 65 -15.88 13.98 10.23
C TRP A 65 -17.13 13.11 10.35
N ALA A 66 -18.28 13.70 9.99
CA ALA A 66 -19.56 13.01 10.04
C ALA A 66 -19.57 11.76 9.14
N ASP A 67 -19.06 11.89 7.92
CA ASP A 67 -18.96 10.82 6.95
C ASP A 67 -17.78 9.87 7.26
N PRO A 68 -18.00 8.56 7.44
CA PRO A 68 -16.93 7.58 7.60
C PRO A 68 -15.86 7.61 6.50
N ASP A 69 -16.24 7.98 5.28
CA ASP A 69 -15.34 8.04 4.13
C ASP A 69 -14.35 9.21 4.17
N ASP A 70 -14.59 10.19 5.04
CA ASP A 70 -13.70 11.31 5.32
C ASP A 70 -12.78 11.08 6.55
N ARG A 71 -12.91 9.93 7.23
CA ARG A 71 -12.17 9.61 8.45
C ARG A 71 -10.83 8.94 8.15
N PHE A 72 -9.73 9.55 8.60
CA PHE A 72 -8.35 9.07 8.40
C PHE A 72 -7.54 9.16 9.70
N PRO A 73 -6.48 8.34 9.87
CA PRO A 73 -5.75 8.19 11.15
C PRO A 73 -4.88 9.38 11.57
N VAL A 74 -4.81 10.46 10.78
CA VAL A 74 -4.04 11.67 11.11
C VAL A 74 -4.96 12.82 11.49
N ALA A 75 -4.61 13.55 12.55
CA ALA A 75 -5.37 14.70 13.03
C ALA A 75 -5.21 15.94 12.12
N GLU A 76 -4.02 16.14 11.53
CA GLU A 76 -3.73 17.30 10.68
C GLU A 76 -4.44 17.21 9.31
N PRO A 77 -5.12 18.28 8.84
CA PRO A 77 -5.92 18.28 7.61
C PRO A 77 -5.18 17.79 6.38
N ASP A 78 -3.90 18.13 6.25
CA ASP A 78 -3.04 17.84 5.10
C ASP A 78 -1.84 16.92 5.43
N GLY A 79 -2.03 16.04 6.42
CA GLY A 79 -0.97 15.13 6.87
C GLY A 79 -0.60 14.04 5.87
N GLU A 80 0.67 13.62 5.89
CA GLU A 80 1.15 12.43 5.19
C GLU A 80 0.74 11.16 5.95
N LEU A 81 0.14 10.19 5.25
CA LEU A 81 -0.18 8.87 5.82
C LEU A 81 1.01 7.92 5.74
N PHE A 82 1.70 7.93 4.60
CA PHE A 82 2.92 7.16 4.37
C PHE A 82 3.70 7.74 3.19
N SER A 83 5.01 7.46 3.18
CA SER A 83 5.88 7.63 2.03
C SER A 83 6.83 6.42 1.98
N PHE A 84 6.67 5.60 0.94
CA PHE A 84 7.58 4.52 0.61
C PHE A 84 8.50 4.99 -0.50
N ARG A 85 9.81 4.88 -0.26
CA ARG A 85 10.86 5.24 -1.22
C ARG A 85 11.81 4.07 -1.40
N TYR A 86 12.42 3.97 -2.57
CA TYR A 86 13.54 3.06 -2.75
C TYR A 86 14.80 3.60 -2.06
N ARG A 87 15.53 2.74 -1.33
CA ARG A 87 16.80 3.10 -0.67
C ARG A 87 17.92 2.17 -1.12
N THR A 88 18.44 2.36 -2.33
CA THR A 88 19.68 1.69 -2.75
C THR A 88 20.91 2.51 -2.35
N ARG A 89 21.98 1.83 -1.89
CA ARG A 89 23.32 2.42 -1.70
C ARG A 89 24.07 2.64 -3.01
N THR A 90 23.63 2.03 -4.11
CA THR A 90 24.31 1.99 -5.40
C THR A 90 23.29 2.13 -6.54
N GLY A 91 22.83 3.36 -6.76
CA GLY A 91 22.58 3.91 -8.10
C GLY A 91 21.41 3.40 -8.97
N ALA A 92 20.63 2.40 -8.57
CA ALA A 92 19.46 2.01 -9.38
C ALA A 92 18.27 2.95 -9.14
N GLU A 93 17.73 3.41 -10.27
CA GLU A 93 16.58 4.29 -10.45
C GLU A 93 15.39 3.97 -9.51
N GLY A 94 15.25 4.75 -8.44
CA GLY A 94 14.24 4.54 -7.40
C GLY A 94 12.87 5.10 -7.73
N GLY A 95 11.82 4.54 -7.10
CA GLY A 95 10.48 5.10 -7.09
C GLY A 95 10.13 5.77 -5.76
N GLU A 96 9.01 6.51 -5.76
CA GLU A 96 8.31 6.94 -4.55
C GLU A 96 6.83 6.61 -4.69
N LEU A 97 6.24 6.02 -3.64
CA LEU A 97 4.80 5.88 -3.47
C LEU A 97 4.43 6.59 -2.17
N ARG A 98 3.66 7.66 -2.26
CA ARG A 98 3.24 8.44 -1.08
C ARG A 98 1.74 8.59 -1.04
N CYS A 99 1.22 8.81 0.16
CA CYS A 99 -0.16 9.15 0.38
C CYS A 99 -0.27 10.40 1.25
N GLN A 100 -0.83 11.45 0.67
CA GLN A 100 -1.12 12.71 1.38
C GLN A 100 -2.62 12.86 1.58
N LEU A 101 -3.03 13.37 2.73
CA LEU A 101 -4.41 13.77 2.94
C LEU A 101 -4.58 15.19 2.44
N ARG A 102 -5.77 15.48 1.89
CA ARG A 102 -6.18 16.86 1.63
C ARG A 102 -7.61 17.06 2.06
N THR A 103 -7.87 18.21 2.65
CA THR A 103 -9.22 18.68 2.93
C THR A 103 -9.67 19.61 1.81
N ILE A 104 -10.76 19.26 1.14
CA ILE A 104 -11.27 20.03 0.00
C ILE A 104 -12.76 20.35 0.17
N PRO A 105 -13.19 21.57 -0.18
CA PRO A 105 -14.61 21.90 -0.26
C PRO A 105 -15.22 21.25 -1.51
N VAL A 106 -16.38 20.61 -1.33
CA VAL A 106 -17.17 20.00 -2.40
C VAL A 106 -18.58 20.54 -2.33
N TRP A 107 -19.09 21.02 -3.46
CA TRP A 107 -20.48 21.45 -3.58
C TRP A 107 -21.38 20.22 -3.56
N GLN A 108 -22.45 20.25 -2.75
CA GLN A 108 -23.45 19.20 -2.68
C GLN A 108 -24.76 19.70 -3.30
N PRO A 109 -25.03 19.40 -4.59
CA PRO A 109 -26.21 19.93 -5.28
C PRO A 109 -27.52 19.53 -4.62
N ALA A 110 -27.60 18.33 -4.04
CA ALA A 110 -28.80 17.80 -3.42
C ALA A 110 -29.27 18.62 -2.19
N CYS A 111 -28.32 19.19 -1.45
CA CYS A 111 -28.59 19.98 -0.24
C CYS A 111 -28.37 21.48 -0.46
N GLY A 112 -27.77 21.88 -1.59
CA GLY A 112 -27.47 23.28 -1.89
C GLY A 112 -26.42 23.88 -0.96
N GLU A 113 -25.47 23.08 -0.46
CA GLU A 113 -24.44 23.52 0.49
C GLU A 113 -23.04 23.05 0.12
N TRP A 114 -22.03 23.78 0.61
CA TRP A 114 -20.64 23.34 0.55
C TRP A 114 -20.34 22.42 1.73
N ARG A 115 -19.78 21.23 1.47
CA ARG A 115 -19.25 20.33 2.50
C ARG A 115 -17.75 20.22 2.39
N LEU A 116 -17.06 20.25 3.51
CA LEU A 116 -15.67 19.81 3.56
C LEU A 116 -15.61 18.28 3.46
N THR A 117 -14.72 17.79 2.61
CA THR A 117 -14.42 16.36 2.48
C THR A 117 -12.93 16.15 2.64
N ARG A 118 -12.55 14.93 3.02
CA ARG A 118 -11.15 14.55 3.15
C ARG A 118 -10.83 13.41 2.22
N ARG A 119 -9.74 13.52 1.47
CA ARG A 119 -9.35 12.51 0.48
C ARG A 119 -7.88 12.14 0.63
N ALA A 120 -7.59 10.87 0.37
CA ALA A 120 -6.24 10.35 0.27
C ALA A 120 -5.75 10.47 -1.18
N TYR A 121 -4.69 11.23 -1.38
CA TYR A 121 -4.01 11.40 -2.65
C TYR A 121 -2.84 10.43 -2.66
N VAL A 122 -3.05 9.28 -3.29
CA VAL A 122 -2.01 8.28 -3.51
C VAL A 122 -1.28 8.63 -4.79
N GLU A 123 -0.01 8.93 -4.67
CA GLU A 123 0.81 9.40 -5.77
C GLU A 123 2.06 8.52 -5.89
N ALA A 124 2.40 8.20 -7.13
CA ALA A 124 3.56 7.38 -7.46
C ALA A 124 4.46 8.11 -8.44
N TRP A 125 5.77 8.08 -8.21
CA TRP A 125 6.80 8.53 -9.14
C TRP A 125 7.72 7.38 -9.44
N GLY A 126 7.92 7.16 -10.73
CA GLY A 126 8.94 6.29 -11.27
C GLY A 126 10.15 7.10 -11.70
N SER A 127 11.19 6.40 -12.10
CA SER A 127 12.44 7.02 -12.56
C SER A 127 12.31 7.80 -13.87
N THR A 128 11.25 7.56 -14.62
CA THR A 128 10.93 8.23 -15.90
C THR A 128 10.16 9.54 -15.73
N GLY A 129 9.90 10.00 -14.50
CA GLY A 129 9.53 11.38 -14.18
C GLY A 129 8.05 11.78 -14.34
N ALA A 130 7.19 10.96 -14.94
CA ALA A 130 5.76 11.27 -15.09
C ALA A 130 4.91 10.60 -13.99
N GLY A 131 4.65 11.30 -12.89
CA GLY A 131 3.92 10.79 -11.72
C GLY A 131 2.47 10.35 -12.00
N THR A 132 2.02 9.25 -11.41
CA THR A 132 0.61 8.80 -11.41
C THR A 132 -0.07 9.17 -10.10
N ARG A 133 -1.38 9.43 -10.13
CA ARG A 133 -2.15 9.82 -8.95
C ARG A 133 -3.55 9.22 -8.94
N ALA A 134 -3.92 8.64 -7.80
CA ALA A 134 -5.29 8.26 -7.45
C ALA A 134 -5.79 9.13 -6.28
N VAL A 135 -7.10 9.39 -6.25
CA VAL A 135 -7.76 10.10 -5.15
C VAL A 135 -8.79 9.16 -4.56
N LEU A 136 -8.63 8.81 -3.29
CA LEU A 136 -9.38 7.76 -2.61
C LEU A 136 -10.13 8.31 -1.40
N THR A 137 -11.30 7.74 -1.12
CA THR A 137 -11.93 7.80 0.20
C THR A 137 -11.17 6.93 1.21
N SER A 138 -11.50 7.05 2.50
CA SER A 138 -10.93 6.14 3.49
C SER A 138 -11.36 4.68 3.29
N ALA A 139 -12.53 4.43 2.68
CA ALA A 139 -13.01 3.09 2.36
C ALA A 139 -12.15 2.45 1.27
N GLU A 140 -11.95 3.19 0.18
CA GLU A 140 -11.17 2.76 -0.97
C GLU A 140 -9.71 2.56 -0.57
N LEU A 141 -9.16 3.47 0.24
CA LEU A 141 -7.82 3.33 0.78
C LEU A 141 -7.69 2.09 1.68
N SER A 142 -8.64 1.84 2.59
CA SER A 142 -8.66 0.64 3.43
C SER A 142 -8.70 -0.64 2.60
N ALA A 143 -9.58 -0.69 1.59
CA ALA A 143 -9.70 -1.84 0.70
C ALA A 143 -8.38 -2.09 -0.08
N PHE A 144 -7.78 -1.04 -0.62
CA PHE A 144 -6.50 -1.10 -1.31
C PHE A 144 -5.38 -1.65 -0.40
N ILE A 145 -5.19 -1.09 0.79
CA ILE A 145 -4.10 -1.51 1.69
C ILE A 145 -4.34 -2.93 2.19
N ARG A 146 -5.58 -3.31 2.54
CA ARG A 146 -5.89 -4.68 2.96
C ARG A 146 -5.61 -5.70 1.88
N GLN A 147 -5.92 -5.38 0.62
CA GLN A 147 -5.56 -6.24 -0.50
C GLN A 147 -4.04 -6.40 -0.57
N LEU A 148 -3.30 -5.29 -0.46
CA LEU A 148 -1.84 -5.30 -0.51
C LEU A 148 -1.22 -6.09 0.65
N VAL A 149 -1.78 -6.00 1.85
CA VAL A 149 -1.36 -6.80 3.02
C VAL A 149 -1.58 -8.30 2.76
N ARG A 150 -2.75 -8.69 2.26
CA ARG A 150 -3.04 -10.12 1.97
C ARG A 150 -2.09 -10.69 0.91
N GLU A 151 -1.81 -9.91 -0.14
CA GLU A 151 -0.86 -10.31 -1.16
C GLU A 151 0.56 -10.43 -0.59
N ALA A 152 0.97 -9.50 0.26
CA ALA A 152 2.27 -9.54 0.94
C ALA A 152 2.41 -10.76 1.88
N GLU A 153 1.38 -11.07 2.66
CA GLU A 153 1.34 -12.27 3.51
C GLU A 153 1.50 -13.53 2.65
N GLY A 154 0.76 -13.64 1.54
CA GLY A 154 0.89 -14.76 0.61
C GLY A 154 2.29 -14.92 -0.01
N CYS A 155 2.97 -13.80 -0.29
CA CYS A 155 4.36 -13.82 -0.75
C CYS A 155 5.33 -14.40 0.30
N LEU A 156 5.07 -14.19 1.58
CA LEU A 156 5.91 -14.67 2.68
C LEU A 156 5.61 -16.13 3.05
N GLU A 157 4.34 -16.55 2.96
CA GLU A 157 3.92 -17.93 3.26
C GLU A 157 4.38 -18.94 2.18
N GLY A 158 4.50 -18.52 0.92
CA GLY A 158 4.91 -19.40 -0.19
C GLY A 158 6.27 -20.08 -0.01
N GLY A 159 7.19 -19.47 0.75
CA GLY A 159 8.49 -20.08 1.05
C GLY A 159 8.46 -21.18 2.12
N ASP A 160 7.47 -21.15 3.01
CA ASP A 160 7.29 -22.19 4.04
C ASP A 160 6.66 -23.47 3.45
N GLN A 161 5.88 -23.36 2.36
CA GLN A 161 5.34 -24.53 1.65
C GLN A 161 6.40 -25.30 0.85
N GLU A 162 7.35 -24.63 0.19
CA GLU A 162 8.43 -25.31 -0.54
C GLU A 162 9.37 -26.09 0.41
N ARG A 163 9.61 -25.59 1.63
CA ARG A 163 10.40 -26.31 2.66
C ARG A 163 9.76 -27.63 3.10
N ASN A 164 8.43 -27.69 3.15
CA ASN A 164 7.72 -28.88 3.60
C ASN A 164 7.62 -29.98 2.52
N ALA A 165 7.85 -29.64 1.23
CA ALA A 165 7.85 -30.61 0.15
C ALA A 165 9.14 -31.46 0.07
N VAL A 166 10.29 -30.97 0.58
CA VAL A 166 11.60 -31.64 0.43
C VAL A 166 11.86 -32.73 1.49
N LYS A 167 11.01 -32.87 2.52
CA LYS A 167 11.27 -33.80 3.65
C LYS A 167 10.54 -35.15 3.56
N GLY A 168 10.24 -35.61 2.35
CA GLY A 168 9.45 -36.83 2.10
C GLY A 168 10.00 -37.74 1.00
N ALA A 169 11.31 -37.98 0.93
CA ALA A 169 11.86 -39.10 0.15
C ALA A 169 12.60 -40.04 1.09
N GLY A 170 11.87 -41.05 1.54
CA GLY A 170 12.37 -42.08 2.45
C GLY A 170 13.50 -42.90 1.84
N MET A 171 14.57 -43.02 2.61
CA MET A 171 15.57 -44.07 2.49
C MET A 171 14.88 -45.42 2.67
N GLY A 172 14.75 -46.18 1.59
CA GLY A 172 14.31 -47.57 1.59
C GLY A 172 15.43 -48.45 1.06
N ASP A 173 16.52 -48.55 1.82
CA ASP A 173 17.57 -49.54 1.55
C ASP A 173 17.37 -50.69 2.53
N SER A 174 17.02 -51.86 2.01
CA SER A 174 16.94 -53.10 2.79
C SER A 174 17.13 -54.31 1.87
N ARG A 175 18.37 -54.82 1.94
CA ARG A 175 18.83 -56.21 1.89
C ARG A 175 18.50 -57.09 0.69
#